data_AF-A0AB35YM55-F1
#
_entry.id   AF-A0AB35YM55-F1
#
_cell.length_a   1.000
_cell.length_b   1.000
_cell.length_c   1.000
_cell.angle_alpha   90.00
_cell.angle_beta   90.00
_cell.angle_gamma   90.00
#
_symmetry.space_group_name_H-M   'P 1'
#
loop_
_entity.id
_entity.type
_entity.pdbx_description
1 polymer ?
#
loop_
_entity_poly.entity_id
_entity_poly.type
_entity_poly.pdbx_seq_one_letter_code
_entity_poly.pdbx_strand_id
1 'polypeptide(L)' 'MSKVVNLLTKDQSEVLQEVCDIMNSVLCDGRKAYPTKIIDEHGTRDYIASREEHLESVMDYVLTTLGCVFPQID' A
#
# COMPACT_ATOMS: atom_id res chain seq x y z
N MET A 1 -25.84 -20.68 -5.92
CA MET A 1 -24.60 -20.54 -6.72
C MET A 1 -24.30 -19.07 -6.87
N SER A 2 -23.10 -18.70 -6.44
CA SER A 2 -22.66 -17.36 -6.05
C SER A 2 -22.76 -16.28 -7.13
N LYS A 3 -23.24 -15.10 -6.72
CA LYS A 3 -22.88 -13.82 -7.31
C LYS A 3 -21.55 -13.36 -6.67
N VAL A 4 -20.43 -13.97 -7.06
CA VAL A 4 -19.12 -13.35 -6.80
C VAL A 4 -18.92 -12.31 -7.89
N VAL A 5 -18.88 -11.06 -7.45
CA VAL A 5 -18.81 -9.85 -8.25
C VAL A 5 -17.51 -9.82 -9.06
N ASN A 6 -17.65 -9.44 -10.33
CA ASN A 6 -16.58 -9.14 -11.29
C ASN A 6 -15.46 -8.27 -10.67
N LEU A 7 -14.33 -8.91 -10.33
CA LEU A 7 -13.03 -8.26 -10.08
C LEU A 7 -11.96 -8.77 -11.05
N LEU A 8 -12.39 -9.07 -12.28
CA LEU A 8 -11.55 -9.34 -13.44
C LEU A 8 -11.73 -8.11 -14.36
N THR A 9 -10.74 -7.27 -14.66
CA THR A 9 -9.28 -7.41 -14.69
C THR A 9 -8.66 -6.01 -14.81
N LYS A 10 -7.94 -5.49 -13.82
CA LYS A 10 -6.82 -4.57 -14.16
C LYS A 10 -5.78 -5.46 -14.86
N ASP A 11 -5.21 -5.02 -15.97
CA ASP A 11 -4.15 -5.78 -16.64
C ASP A 11 -3.01 -5.99 -15.64
N GLN A 12 -2.48 -7.21 -15.51
CA GLN A 12 -1.40 -7.46 -14.56
C GLN A 12 -0.17 -6.59 -14.83
N SER A 13 0.04 -6.19 -16.09
CA SER A 13 1.08 -5.24 -16.47
C SER A 13 0.84 -3.83 -15.92
N GLU A 14 -0.40 -3.37 -15.86
CA GLU A 14 -0.76 -2.07 -15.26
C GLU A 14 -0.54 -2.07 -13.75
N VAL A 15 -0.88 -3.18 -13.08
CA VAL A 15 -0.66 -3.34 -11.62
C VAL A 15 0.84 -3.36 -11.30
N LEU A 16 1.64 -4.08 -12.08
CA LEU A 16 3.10 -4.13 -11.92
C LEU A 16 3.74 -2.75 -12.17
N GLN A 17 3.27 -2.02 -13.18
CA GLN A 17 3.76 -0.68 -13.48
C GLN A 17 3.44 0.29 -12.32
N GLU A 18 2.21 0.26 -11.80
CA GLU A 18 1.79 1.07 -10.64
C GLU A 18 2.68 0.80 -9.42
N VAL A 19 2.98 -0.46 -9.13
CA VAL A 19 3.89 -0.86 -8.05
C VAL A 19 5.31 -0.32 -8.29
N CYS A 20 5.84 -0.45 -9.51
CA CYS A 20 7.16 0.06 -9.86
C CYS A 20 7.24 1.58 -9.71
N ASP A 21 6.21 2.30 -10.14
CA ASP A 21 6.16 3.76 -10.07
C ASP A 21 6.12 4.25 -8.61
N ILE A 22 5.32 3.60 -7.76
CA ILE A 22 5.25 3.89 -6.32
C ILE A 22 6.60 3.62 -5.65
N MET A 23 7.20 2.46 -5.89
CA MET A 23 8.50 2.10 -5.31
C MET A 23 9.60 3.07 -5.74
N ASN A 24 9.67 3.41 -7.03
CA ASN A 24 10.63 4.40 -7.54
C ASN A 24 10.41 5.77 -6.91
N SER A 25 9.16 6.21 -6.79
CA SER A 25 8.82 7.49 -6.16
C SER A 25 9.33 7.54 -4.73
N VAL A 26 9.13 6.48 -3.93
CA VAL A 26 9.50 6.48 -2.51
C VAL A 26 11.00 6.29 -2.29
N LEU A 27 11.67 5.50 -3.14
CA LEU A 27 13.13 5.32 -3.09
C LEU A 27 13.89 6.58 -3.51
N CYS A 28 13.36 7.32 -4.48
CA CYS A 28 13.92 8.61 -4.91
C CYS A 28 13.51 9.78 -4.01
N ASP A 29 12.57 9.57 -3.08
CA ASP A 29 12.14 10.60 -2.14
C ASP A 29 13.18 10.79 -1.02
N GLY A 30 13.76 11.99 -0.97
CA GLY A 30 14.69 12.43 0.07
C GLY A 30 14.01 12.96 1.33
N ARG A 31 12.67 12.98 1.40
CA ARG A 31 11.93 13.47 2.56
C ARG A 31 12.14 12.55 3.76
N LYS A 32 12.35 13.17 4.92
CA LYS A 32 12.50 12.47 6.21
C LYS A 32 11.18 12.22 6.93
N ALA A 33 10.13 12.93 6.53
CA ALA A 33 8.84 12.93 7.21
C ALA A 33 7.70 13.17 6.21
N TYR A 34 6.56 12.53 6.44
CA TYR A 34 5.42 12.48 5.53
C TYR A 34 4.14 12.84 6.29
N PRO A 35 3.35 13.82 5.82
CA PRO A 35 2.05 14.11 6.40
C PRO A 35 1.09 12.95 6.09
N THR A 36 0.53 12.36 7.14
CA THR A 36 -0.38 11.21 7.10
C THR A 36 -1.59 11.49 7.99
N LYS A 37 -2.63 10.67 7.85
CA LYS A 37 -3.77 10.66 8.76
C LYS A 37 -3.89 9.28 9.41
N ILE A 38 -4.09 9.26 10.72
CA ILE A 38 -4.39 8.04 11.47
C ILE A 38 -5.88 8.06 11.79
N ILE A 39 -6.54 6.91 11.63
CA ILE A 39 -7.94 6.71 12.01
C ILE A 39 -7.95 5.81 13.24
N ASP A 40 -8.47 6.32 14.34
CA ASP A 40 -8.68 5.55 15.57
C ASP A 40 -10.11 5.74 16.10
N GLU A 41 -10.40 5.18 17.28
CA GLU A 41 -11.72 5.23 17.92
C GLU A 41 -12.21 6.67 18.22
N HIS A 42 -11.30 7.65 18.24
CA HIS A 42 -11.60 9.06 18.47
C HIS A 42 -11.74 9.86 17.16
N GLY A 43 -11.61 9.20 16.00
CA GLY A 43 -11.76 9.77 14.67
C GLY A 43 -10.46 9.84 13.87
N THR A 44 -10.44 10.73 12.86
CA THR A 44 -9.27 10.92 12.01
C THR A 44 -8.42 12.08 12.51
N ARG A 45 -7.15 11.83 12.80
CA ARG A 45 -6.18 12.85 13.23
C ARG A 45 -5.00 12.94 12.27
N ASP A 46 -4.47 14.14 12.13
CA ASP A 46 -3.24 14.38 11.37
C ASP A 46 -2.02 13.86 12.16
N TYR A 47 -1.10 13.22 11.45
CA TYR A 47 0.10 12.59 11.97
C TYR A 47 1.27 12.84 11.02
N ILE A 48 2.48 12.96 11.55
CA ILE A 48 3.68 13.05 10.73
C ILE A 48 4.41 11.72 10.85
N ALA A 49 4.34 10.91 9.80
CA ALA A 49 5.05 9.64 9.72
C ALA A 49 6.52 9.87 9.41
N SER A 50 7.38 9.11 10.07
CA SER A 50 8.78 8.99 9.70
C SER A 50 8.93 8.32 8.33
N ARG A 51 10.12 8.45 7.72
CA ARG A 51 10.44 7.74 6.47
C ARG A 51 10.32 6.22 6.60
N GLU A 52 10.68 5.67 7.75
CA GLU A 52 10.60 4.22 8.00
C GLU A 52 9.14 3.75 8.02
N GLU A 53 8.28 4.42 8.80
CA GLU A 53 6.83 4.11 8.84
C GLU A 53 6.17 4.29 7.47
N HIS A 54 6.56 5.31 6.72
CA HIS A 54 6.05 5.53 5.37
C HIS A 54 6.46 4.40 4.42
N LEU A 55 7.71 3.94 4.48
CA LEU A 55 8.20 2.81 3.69
C LEU A 55 7.49 1.51 4.05
N GLU A 56 7.28 1.23 5.33
CA GLU A 56 6.52 0.06 5.79
C GLU A 56 5.09 0.07 5.25
N SER A 57 4.40 1.20 5.34
CA SER A 57 3.04 1.35 4.81
C SER A 57 2.98 1.18 3.28
N VAL A 58 3.97 1.69 2.56
CA VAL A 58 4.07 1.52 1.10
C VAL A 58 4.34 0.06 0.73
N MET A 59 5.21 -0.62 1.46
CA MET A 59 5.47 -2.05 1.23
C MET A 59 4.22 -2.90 1.48
N ASP A 60 3.46 -2.61 2.54
CA ASP A 60 2.20 -3.29 2.84
C ASP A 60 1.15 -3.09 1.72
N TYR A 61 1.04 -1.86 1.21
CA TYR A 61 0.20 -1.56 0.05
C TYR A 61 0.63 -2.34 -1.19
N VAL A 62 1.94 -2.38 -1.49
CA VAL A 62 2.50 -3.12 -2.63
C VAL A 62 2.21 -4.61 -2.52
N LEU A 63 2.45 -5.22 -1.35
CA LEU A 63 2.19 -6.65 -1.12
C LEU A 63 0.71 -6.98 -1.27
N THR A 64 -0.17 -6.13 -0.72
CA THR A 64 -1.62 -6.26 -0.87
C THR A 64 -2.04 -6.15 -2.34
N THR A 65 -1.47 -5.19 -3.07
CA THR A 65 -1.76 -4.92 -4.48
C THR A 65 -1.31 -6.05 -5.39
N LEU A 66 -0.16 -6.68 -5.10
CA LEU A 66 0.36 -7.85 -5.81
C LEU A 66 -0.37 -9.15 -5.45
N GLY A 67 -1.30 -9.12 -4.48
CA GLY A 67 -1.98 -10.31 -3.99
C GLY A 67 -1.06 -11.29 -3.26
N CYS A 68 0.10 -10.81 -2.76
CA CYS A 68 1.02 -11.58 -1.95
C CYS A 68 0.44 -11.74 -0.54
N VAL A 69 -0.53 -12.64 -0.38
CA VAL A 69 -0.93 -13.14 0.94
C VAL A 69 0.20 -14.07 1.39
N PHE A 70 0.98 -13.67 2.39
CA PHE A 70 1.87 -14.63 3.07
C PHE A 70 0.97 -15.79 3.54
N PRO A 71 1.24 -17.05 3.17
CA PRO A 71 0.59 -18.15 3.85
C PRO A 71 0.91 -17.97 5.33
N GLN A 72 -0.12 -17.87 6.17
CA GLN A 72 0.07 -18.00 7.61
C GLN A 72 0.75 -19.36 7.80
N ILE A 73 2.02 -19.35 8.19
CA ILE A 73 2.71 -20.56 8.60
C ILE A 73 2.15 -20.84 10.00
N ASP A 74 1.14 -21.72 10.04
CA ASP A 74 0.71 -22.42 11.26
C ASP A 74 1.88 -23.22 11.87
#